data_AF-A0A378WMC8-F1
#
_entry.id   AF-A0A378WMC8-F1
#
_cell.length_a   1.000
_cell.length_b   1.000
_cell.length_c   1.000
_cell.angle_alpha   90.00
_cell.angle_beta   90.00
_cell.angle_gamma   90.00
#
_symmetry.space_group_name_H-M   'P 1'
#
loop_
_entity.id
_entity.type
_entity.pdbx_description
1 polymer ?
#
loop_
_entity_poly.entity_id
_entity_poly.type
_entity_poly.pdbx_seq_one_letter_code
_entity_poly.pdbx_strand_id
1 'polypeptide(L)'
;MERHGLRVLGFETPGIGLDVLREIAAALDDVLTAYPYLALPKFAIAECGEAVTRLERSRHAGGSGPLLAGLTLNVAFAKDAAALAEKVTSEIRRGKISRGSENRPVYSTIVRQLGHALDISGGLAAHAVSQRTMISEYLSECGESRLETPLGAIVRGYLTWRDGLSRYGFPNGRFEPGMALADAFVEVQMNPADAGAPARVLHRLLVETARRHSPKDYIREQV
;
A
#
# COMPACT_ATOMS: atom_id res chain seq x y z
N MET A 1 19.75 -0.21 3.77
CA MET A 1 19.18 0.83 4.67
C MET A 1 19.88 2.17 4.50
N GLU A 2 21.19 2.27 4.74
CA GLU A 2 21.96 3.50 4.47
C GLU A 2 21.86 3.97 3.01
N ARG A 3 21.85 3.03 2.06
CA ARG A 3 21.64 3.32 0.62
C ARG A 3 20.34 4.07 0.30
N HIS A 4 19.34 3.98 1.18
CA HIS A 4 18.02 4.60 1.00
C HIS A 4 17.84 5.87 1.85
N GLY A 5 18.85 6.28 2.62
CA GLY A 5 18.72 7.38 3.60
C GLY A 5 17.73 7.06 4.73
N LEU A 6 17.39 5.79 4.93
CA LEU A 6 16.43 5.35 5.93
C LEU A 6 17.12 5.18 7.29
N ARG A 7 16.66 5.93 8.30
CA ARG A 7 17.05 5.69 9.69
C ARG A 7 16.24 4.54 10.28
N VAL A 8 16.91 3.48 10.70
CA VAL A 8 16.30 2.30 11.31
C VAL A 8 16.59 2.28 12.81
N LEU A 9 15.57 2.05 13.63
CA LEU A 9 15.66 1.99 15.09
C LEU A 9 15.01 0.72 15.64
N GLY A 10 15.55 0.15 16.72
CA GLY A 10 14.94 -0.98 17.44
C GLY A 10 15.23 -2.35 16.83
N PHE A 11 16.14 -2.46 15.85
CA PHE A 11 16.57 -3.77 15.30
C PHE A 11 17.41 -4.56 16.30
N GLU A 12 18.05 -3.87 17.24
CA GLU A 12 18.79 -4.38 18.37
C GLU A 12 17.90 -4.90 19.52
N THR A 13 16.57 -4.78 19.39
CA THR A 13 15.63 -5.16 20.46
C THR A 13 15.71 -6.67 20.75
N PRO A 14 16.02 -7.07 22.00
CA PRO A 14 16.08 -8.48 22.36
C PRO A 14 14.74 -9.20 22.20
N GLY A 15 14.79 -10.45 21.75
CA GLY A 15 13.61 -11.32 21.59
C GLY A 15 12.92 -11.23 20.22
N ILE A 16 13.48 -10.47 19.27
CA ILE A 16 13.03 -10.50 17.87
C ILE A 16 13.85 -11.55 17.12
N GLY A 17 13.17 -12.47 16.43
CA GLY A 17 13.82 -13.51 15.62
C GLY A 17 14.55 -12.90 14.42
N LEU A 18 15.71 -13.47 14.06
CA LEU A 18 16.51 -12.99 12.93
C LEU A 18 15.75 -13.01 11.59
N ASP A 19 14.87 -14.00 11.40
CA ASP A 19 14.08 -14.11 10.17
C ASP A 19 13.02 -13.00 10.05
N VAL A 20 12.47 -12.53 11.18
CA VAL A 20 11.59 -11.36 11.21
C VAL A 20 12.34 -10.10 10.78
N LEU A 21 13.54 -9.89 11.32
CA LEU A 21 14.39 -8.75 10.94
C LEU A 21 14.77 -8.80 9.45
N ARG A 22 15.08 -9.99 8.93
CA ARG A 22 15.35 -10.19 7.49
C ARG A 22 14.13 -9.89 6.63
N GLU A 23 12.94 -10.32 7.04
CA GLU A 23 11.70 -10.00 6.29
C GLU A 23 11.40 -8.51 6.27
N ILE A 24 11.55 -7.81 7.41
CA ILE A 24 11.40 -6.36 7.49
C ILE A 24 12.41 -5.69 6.55
N ALA A 25 13.68 -6.11 6.63
CA ALA A 25 14.73 -5.54 5.82
C ALA A 25 14.48 -5.76 4.32
N ALA A 26 14.06 -6.96 3.91
CA ALA A 26 13.70 -7.27 2.53
C ALA A 26 12.54 -6.38 2.04
N ALA A 27 11.47 -6.26 2.82
CA ALA A 27 10.31 -5.44 2.43
C ALA A 27 10.67 -3.97 2.22
N LEU A 28 11.44 -3.40 3.14
CA LEU A 28 11.93 -2.02 3.01
C LEU A 28 12.87 -1.88 1.81
N ASP A 29 13.79 -2.83 1.64
CA ASP A 29 14.80 -2.77 0.59
C ASP A 29 14.20 -2.91 -0.81
N ASP A 30 13.33 -3.89 -1.02
CA ASP A 30 12.66 -4.17 -2.29
C ASP A 30 11.82 -2.97 -2.74
N VAL A 31 11.01 -2.42 -1.84
CA VAL A 31 10.11 -1.29 -2.14
C VAL A 31 10.89 0.01 -2.33
N LEU A 32 11.83 0.35 -1.46
CA LEU A 32 12.60 1.60 -1.60
C LEU A 32 13.51 1.58 -2.83
N THR A 33 13.91 0.39 -3.31
CA THR A 33 14.64 0.23 -4.56
C THR A 33 13.74 0.39 -5.77
N ALA A 34 12.55 -0.23 -5.76
CA ALA A 34 11.59 -0.13 -6.86
C ALA A 34 10.99 1.28 -7.00
N TYR A 35 10.84 2.01 -5.89
CA TYR A 35 10.23 3.34 -5.83
C TYR A 35 11.18 4.34 -5.13
N PRO A 36 12.29 4.75 -5.77
CA PRO A 36 13.32 5.59 -5.15
C PRO A 36 12.83 7.01 -4.79
N TYR A 37 11.68 7.40 -5.31
CA TYR A 37 10.98 8.66 -5.01
C TYR A 37 10.14 8.61 -3.73
N LEU A 38 9.95 7.42 -3.13
CA LEU A 38 9.40 7.27 -1.78
C LEU A 38 10.45 7.71 -0.75
N ALA A 39 10.22 8.85 -0.10
CA ALA A 39 11.10 9.37 0.94
C ALA A 39 10.60 8.97 2.33
N LEU A 40 10.89 7.72 2.74
CA LEU A 40 10.64 7.27 4.13
C LEU A 40 11.85 7.65 5.00
N PRO A 41 11.72 8.63 5.93
CA PRO A 41 12.86 9.10 6.71
C PRO A 41 13.25 8.16 7.85
N LYS A 42 12.28 7.38 8.37
CA LYS A 42 12.45 6.57 9.58
C LYS A 42 11.62 5.30 9.52
N PHE A 43 12.23 4.20 9.93
CA PHE A 43 11.56 2.97 10.33
C PHE A 43 11.92 2.63 11.77
N ALA A 44 10.95 2.23 12.59
CA ALA A 44 11.20 1.84 13.98
C ALA A 44 10.48 0.54 14.35
N ILE A 45 11.10 -0.24 15.22
CA ILE A 45 10.42 -1.27 16.00
C ILE A 45 10.22 -0.73 17.41
N ALA A 46 8.98 -0.41 17.77
CA ALA A 46 8.66 0.22 19.05
C ALA A 46 7.18 0.01 19.42
N GLU A 47 6.81 0.27 20.66
CA GLU A 47 5.41 0.24 21.08
C GLU A 47 4.57 1.28 20.32
N CYS A 48 3.42 0.87 19.78
CA CYS A 48 2.48 1.77 19.10
C CYS A 48 1.01 1.50 19.43
N GLY A 49 0.73 1.08 20.66
CA GLY A 49 -0.62 0.75 21.15
C GLY A 49 -1.08 -0.62 20.63
N GLU A 50 -2.38 -0.79 20.37
CA GLU A 50 -2.93 -2.09 19.90
C GLU A 50 -2.75 -2.33 18.39
N ALA A 51 -2.29 -1.31 17.66
CA ALA A 51 -2.06 -1.42 16.23
C ALA A 51 -0.82 -2.27 15.92
N VAL A 52 -0.86 -3.03 14.82
CA VAL A 52 0.31 -3.79 14.31
C VAL A 52 1.39 -2.83 13.83
N THR A 53 0.98 -1.77 13.13
CA THR A 53 1.87 -0.74 12.60
C THR A 53 1.27 0.63 12.80
N ARG A 54 2.12 1.65 12.84
CA ARG A 54 1.73 3.06 12.86
C ARG A 54 2.51 3.84 11.82
N LEU A 55 1.80 4.51 10.92
CA LEU A 55 2.38 5.43 9.95
C LEU A 55 2.31 6.86 10.52
N GLU A 56 3.46 7.46 10.75
CA GLU A 56 3.62 8.80 11.33
C GLU A 56 3.56 9.85 10.22
N ARG A 57 2.74 10.87 10.41
CA ARG A 57 2.58 12.00 9.47
C ARG A 57 2.93 13.30 10.18
N SER A 58 3.66 14.17 9.52
CA SER A 58 3.88 15.55 9.94
C SER A 58 3.05 16.51 9.09
N ARG A 59 2.66 17.66 9.65
CA ARG A 59 2.09 18.75 8.87
C ARG A 59 3.22 19.60 8.31
N HIS A 60 3.12 19.99 7.04
CA HIS A 60 4.02 20.98 6.47
C HIS A 60 3.75 22.35 7.10
N ALA A 61 4.77 23.06 7.58
CA ALA A 61 4.64 24.47 7.90
C ALA A 61 4.60 25.26 6.59
N GLY A 62 3.39 25.51 6.05
CA GLY A 62 3.19 26.35 4.85
C GLY A 62 3.03 25.63 3.51
N GLY A 63 2.77 24.31 3.50
CA GLY A 63 2.65 23.51 2.27
C GLY A 63 1.33 22.74 2.18
N SER A 64 0.97 22.32 0.97
CA SER A 64 -0.28 21.61 0.67
C SER A 64 -0.11 20.09 0.82
N GLY A 65 -0.24 19.56 2.03
CA GLY A 65 -0.40 18.11 2.26
C GLY A 65 0.36 17.53 3.47
N PRO A 66 -0.01 16.31 3.91
CA PRO A 66 0.72 15.59 4.95
C PRO A 66 2.09 15.12 4.42
N LEU A 67 3.13 15.23 5.25
CA LEU A 67 4.43 14.64 4.98
C LEU A 67 4.62 13.34 5.76
N LEU A 68 5.34 12.40 5.16
CA LEU A 68 5.73 11.16 5.83
C LEU A 68 6.81 11.45 6.89
N ALA A 69 6.55 11.08 8.14
CA ALA A 69 7.48 11.28 9.26
C ALA A 69 8.14 9.97 9.72
N GLY A 70 7.52 8.82 9.46
CA GLY A 70 8.08 7.53 9.81
C GLY A 70 7.07 6.39 9.75
N LEU A 71 7.57 5.16 9.86
CA LEU A 71 6.79 3.94 9.99
C LEU A 71 7.28 3.18 11.22
N THR A 72 6.36 2.78 12.08
CA THR A 72 6.63 1.98 13.27
C THR A 72 5.94 0.62 13.14
N LEU A 73 6.69 -0.47 13.32
CA LEU A 73 6.17 -1.81 13.58
C LEU A 73 6.12 -2.02 15.09
N ASN A 74 4.98 -2.50 15.58
CA ASN A 74 4.81 -2.77 16.99
C ASN A 74 5.75 -3.89 17.47
N VAL A 75 6.52 -3.61 18.52
CA VAL A 75 7.47 -4.56 19.10
C VAL A 75 6.82 -5.86 19.57
N ALA A 76 5.56 -5.83 20.05
CA ALA A 76 4.83 -7.03 20.44
C ALA A 76 4.65 -7.99 19.25
N PHE A 77 4.27 -7.46 18.09
CA PHE A 77 4.11 -8.26 16.86
C PHE A 77 5.45 -8.61 16.20
N ALA A 78 6.51 -7.84 16.44
CA ALA A 78 7.86 -8.19 15.98
C ALA A 78 8.45 -9.36 16.80
N LYS A 79 8.14 -9.44 18.10
CA LYS A 79 8.54 -10.54 18.98
C LYS A 79 7.69 -11.80 18.77
N ASP A 80 6.41 -11.62 18.46
CA ASP A 80 5.47 -12.71 18.21
C ASP A 80 4.95 -12.69 16.76
N ALA A 81 5.82 -13.13 15.84
CA ALA A 81 5.47 -13.22 14.42
C ALA A 81 4.37 -14.27 14.14
N ALA A 82 4.19 -15.26 15.03
CA ALA A 82 3.11 -16.23 14.92
C ALA A 82 1.75 -15.56 15.16
N ALA A 83 1.63 -14.72 16.20
CA ALA A 83 0.42 -13.93 16.43
C ALA A 83 0.11 -12.98 15.26
N LEU A 84 1.14 -12.40 14.63
CA LEU A 84 0.96 -11.62 13.40
C LEU A 84 0.44 -12.49 12.24
N ALA A 85 1.04 -13.67 12.03
CA ALA A 85 0.63 -14.59 10.98
C ALA A 85 -0.82 -15.07 11.15
N GLU A 86 -1.24 -15.38 12.37
CA GLU A 86 -2.63 -15.73 12.70
C GLU A 86 -3.58 -14.59 12.38
N LYS A 87 -3.21 -13.35 12.75
CA LYS A 87 -4.00 -12.15 12.47
C LYS A 87 -4.16 -11.93 10.96
N VAL A 88 -3.07 -12.03 10.19
CA VAL A 88 -3.07 -11.93 8.71
C VAL A 88 -3.96 -13.02 8.11
N THR A 89 -3.79 -14.27 8.54
CA THR A 89 -4.58 -15.41 8.05
C THR A 89 -6.08 -15.23 8.33
N SER A 90 -6.44 -14.74 9.52
CA SER A 90 -7.83 -14.45 9.90
C SER A 90 -8.45 -13.38 9.00
N GLU A 91 -7.71 -12.32 8.67
CA GLU A 91 -8.19 -11.25 7.82
C GLU A 91 -8.29 -11.69 6.34
N ILE A 92 -7.39 -12.55 5.85
CA ILE A 92 -7.51 -13.18 4.51
C ILE A 92 -8.76 -14.04 4.44
N ARG A 93 -9.03 -14.90 5.43
CA ARG A 93 -10.24 -15.74 5.48
C ARG A 93 -11.52 -14.90 5.45
N ARG A 94 -11.48 -13.69 6.01
CA ARG A 94 -12.58 -12.72 5.97
C ARG A 94 -12.65 -11.91 4.66
N GLY A 95 -11.74 -12.19 3.71
CA GLY A 95 -11.59 -11.47 2.45
C GLY A 95 -11.14 -10.02 2.63
N LYS A 96 -10.58 -9.67 3.79
CA LYS A 96 -10.25 -8.30 4.19
C LYS A 96 -8.88 -7.82 3.75
N ILE A 97 -8.00 -8.69 3.29
CA ILE A 97 -6.71 -8.32 2.71
C ILE A 97 -6.41 -9.22 1.52
N SER A 98 -5.59 -8.73 0.59
CA SER A 98 -5.21 -9.43 -0.64
C SER A 98 -4.49 -10.76 -0.40
N ARG A 99 -4.75 -11.72 -1.30
CA ARG A 99 -4.17 -13.08 -1.30
C ARG A 99 -2.66 -13.03 -1.51
N GLY A 100 -1.94 -14.01 -0.97
CA GLY A 100 -0.48 -14.09 -0.99
C GLY A 100 0.19 -13.46 0.24
N SER A 101 -0.54 -12.68 1.04
CA SER A 101 -0.04 -12.08 2.28
C SER A 101 0.29 -13.14 3.35
N GLU A 102 -0.33 -14.32 3.29
CA GLU A 102 -0.12 -15.46 4.20
C GLU A 102 1.27 -16.07 4.11
N ASN A 103 1.93 -15.98 2.94
CA ASN A 103 3.23 -16.61 2.73
C ASN A 103 4.37 -15.85 3.43
N ARG A 104 4.20 -14.54 3.60
CA ARG A 104 5.15 -13.65 4.28
C ARG A 104 4.40 -12.55 5.06
N PRO A 105 3.82 -12.86 6.24
CA PRO A 105 2.94 -11.94 6.96
C PRO A 105 3.61 -10.65 7.42
N VAL A 106 4.89 -10.74 7.84
CA VAL A 106 5.68 -9.56 8.22
C VAL A 106 5.94 -8.72 6.98
N TYR A 107 6.50 -9.33 5.93
CA TYR A 107 6.79 -8.64 4.66
C TYR A 107 5.56 -7.93 4.08
N SER A 108 4.44 -8.64 3.89
CA SER A 108 3.21 -8.08 3.29
C SER A 108 2.61 -6.95 4.14
N THR A 109 2.72 -7.03 5.47
CA THR A 109 2.32 -5.95 6.38
C THR A 109 3.15 -4.68 6.14
N ILE A 110 4.47 -4.82 6.02
CA ILE A 110 5.36 -3.69 5.75
C ILE A 110 5.11 -3.10 4.36
N VAL A 111 4.98 -3.94 3.32
CA VAL A 111 4.65 -3.50 1.95
C VAL A 111 3.34 -2.71 1.91
N ARG A 112 2.31 -3.13 2.67
CA ARG A 112 1.04 -2.40 2.77
C ARG A 112 1.21 -1.00 3.33
N GLN A 113 2.00 -0.87 4.40
CA GLN A 113 2.28 0.43 5.00
C GLN A 113 3.11 1.32 4.07
N LEU A 114 3.99 0.72 3.27
CA LEU A 114 4.73 1.45 2.25
C LEU A 114 3.83 1.89 1.08
N GLY A 115 2.78 1.13 0.74
CA GLY A 115 1.72 1.59 -0.16
C GLY A 115 1.00 2.83 0.36
N HIS A 116 0.62 2.84 1.65
CA HIS A 116 0.09 4.05 2.32
C HIS A 116 1.10 5.21 2.34
N ALA A 117 2.38 4.91 2.54
CA ALA A 117 3.45 5.90 2.54
C ALA A 117 3.66 6.53 1.15
N LEU A 118 3.52 5.73 0.10
CA LEU A 118 3.58 6.16 -1.29
C LEU A 118 2.41 7.09 -1.63
N ASP A 119 1.21 6.78 -1.15
CA ASP A 119 0.01 7.60 -1.33
C ASP A 119 0.15 8.97 -0.67
N ILE A 120 0.68 9.01 0.56
CA ILE A 120 1.02 10.26 1.26
C ILE A 120 2.09 11.05 0.48
N SER A 121 3.12 10.38 -0.03
CA SER A 121 4.16 11.02 -0.83
C SER A 121 3.61 11.60 -2.13
N GLY A 122 2.54 11.00 -2.67
CA GLY A 122 1.77 11.50 -3.80
C GLY A 122 0.79 12.63 -3.46
N GLY A 123 0.83 13.18 -2.25
CA GLY A 123 -0.11 14.21 -1.80
C GLY A 123 -1.56 13.73 -1.72
N LEU A 124 -1.79 12.41 -1.65
CA LEU A 124 -3.12 11.78 -1.73
C LEU A 124 -3.86 12.08 -3.05
N ALA A 125 -3.15 12.51 -4.10
CA ALA A 125 -3.75 12.92 -5.37
C ALA A 125 -4.54 11.79 -6.05
N ALA A 126 -4.16 10.53 -5.81
CA ALA A 126 -4.86 9.35 -6.32
C ALA A 126 -6.31 9.24 -5.81
N HIS A 127 -6.61 9.79 -4.63
CA HIS A 127 -7.94 9.66 -4.01
C HIS A 127 -9.03 10.22 -4.91
N ALA A 128 -8.83 11.45 -5.39
CA ALA A 128 -9.80 12.19 -6.18
C ALA A 128 -10.13 11.54 -7.53
N VAL A 129 -9.23 10.73 -8.07
CA VAL A 129 -9.36 10.13 -9.41
C VAL A 129 -9.50 8.62 -9.41
N SER A 130 -9.36 7.95 -8.25
CA SER A 130 -9.39 6.49 -8.09
C SER A 130 -10.62 5.84 -8.73
N GLN A 131 -11.83 6.26 -8.34
CA GLN A 131 -13.07 5.70 -8.87
C GLN A 131 -13.25 5.95 -10.37
N ARG A 132 -12.94 7.17 -10.83
CA ARG A 132 -13.02 7.51 -12.26
C ARG A 132 -12.05 6.67 -13.08
N THR A 133 -10.85 6.43 -12.56
CA THR A 133 -9.83 5.62 -13.22
C THR A 133 -10.28 4.17 -13.34
N MET A 134 -10.82 3.59 -12.26
CA MET A 134 -11.37 2.22 -12.29
C MET A 134 -12.54 2.08 -13.28
N ILE A 135 -13.49 3.02 -13.28
CA ILE A 135 -14.62 3.01 -14.23
C ILE A 135 -14.09 3.13 -15.66
N SER A 136 -13.12 4.03 -15.90
CA SER A 136 -12.52 4.21 -17.22
C SER A 136 -11.82 2.96 -17.72
N GLU A 137 -11.06 2.27 -16.86
CA GLU A 137 -10.40 1.01 -17.25
C GLU A 137 -11.44 -0.05 -17.60
N TYR A 138 -12.44 -0.27 -16.73
CA TYR A 138 -13.48 -1.26 -16.98
C TYR A 138 -14.23 -0.99 -18.30
N LEU A 139 -14.57 0.26 -18.58
CA LEU A 139 -15.21 0.63 -19.84
C LEU A 139 -14.30 0.43 -21.05
N SER A 140 -12.98 0.61 -20.88
CA SER A 140 -11.99 0.30 -21.91
C SER A 140 -11.91 -1.21 -22.18
N GLU A 141 -11.91 -2.03 -21.13
CA GLU A 141 -11.92 -3.51 -21.24
C GLU A 141 -13.17 -4.03 -21.96
N CYS A 142 -14.32 -3.38 -21.79
CA CYS A 142 -15.54 -3.74 -22.51
C CYS A 142 -15.46 -3.47 -24.03
N GLY A 143 -14.57 -2.59 -24.48
CA GLY A 143 -14.44 -2.20 -25.89
C GLY A 143 -15.74 -1.62 -26.49
N GLU A 144 -15.96 -1.84 -27.78
CA GLU A 144 -17.14 -1.30 -28.50
C GLU A 144 -18.46 -1.98 -28.10
N SER A 145 -18.41 -3.22 -27.58
CA SER A 145 -19.59 -3.97 -27.15
C SER A 145 -20.43 -3.24 -26.10
N ARG A 146 -19.82 -2.30 -25.35
CA ARG A 146 -20.51 -1.48 -24.36
C ARG A 146 -21.56 -0.53 -24.96
N LEU A 147 -21.43 -0.18 -26.24
CA LEU A 147 -22.35 0.76 -26.91
C LEU A 147 -23.74 0.15 -27.12
N GLU A 148 -23.81 -1.18 -27.21
CA GLU A 148 -25.05 -1.94 -27.38
C GLU A 148 -25.55 -2.56 -26.07
N THR A 149 -24.75 -2.47 -25.01
CA THR A 149 -25.06 -3.10 -23.72
C THR A 149 -25.95 -2.17 -22.87
N PRO A 150 -27.07 -2.66 -22.31
CA PRO A 150 -27.89 -1.87 -21.40
C PRO A 150 -27.08 -1.35 -20.20
N LEU A 151 -27.29 -0.10 -19.80
CA LEU A 151 -26.54 0.53 -18.71
C LEU A 151 -26.54 -0.30 -17.41
N GLY A 152 -27.68 -0.91 -17.05
CA GLY A 152 -27.76 -1.76 -15.87
C GLY A 152 -26.86 -3.00 -15.93
N ALA A 153 -26.61 -3.55 -17.12
CA ALA A 153 -25.66 -4.65 -17.31
C ALA A 153 -24.21 -4.17 -17.19
N ILE A 154 -23.89 -3.00 -17.77
CA ILE A 154 -22.58 -2.34 -17.59
C ILE A 154 -22.27 -2.10 -16.11
N VAL A 155 -23.23 -1.55 -15.36
CA VAL A 155 -23.06 -1.29 -13.92
C VAL A 155 -22.83 -2.58 -13.13
N ARG A 156 -23.60 -3.65 -13.39
CA ARG A 156 -23.40 -4.94 -12.71
C ARG A 156 -22.05 -5.57 -13.05
N GLY A 157 -21.63 -5.49 -14.30
CA GLY A 157 -20.32 -5.97 -14.72
C GLY A 157 -19.19 -5.19 -14.05
N TYR A 158 -19.31 -3.86 -13.93
CA TYR A 158 -18.34 -3.04 -13.19
C TYR A 158 -18.27 -3.45 -11.71
N LEU A 159 -19.41 -3.66 -11.05
CA LEU A 159 -19.43 -4.11 -9.66
C LEU A 159 -18.74 -5.47 -9.50
N THR A 160 -19.00 -6.41 -10.41
CA THR A 160 -18.36 -7.73 -10.43
C THR A 160 -16.85 -7.64 -10.66
N TRP A 161 -16.43 -6.79 -11.61
CA TRP A 161 -15.02 -6.53 -11.88
C TRP A 161 -14.33 -5.92 -10.65
N ARG A 162 -14.95 -4.91 -10.05
CA ARG A 162 -14.44 -4.21 -8.84
C ARG A 162 -14.37 -5.14 -7.63
N ASP A 163 -15.25 -6.12 -7.51
CA ASP A 163 -15.21 -7.14 -6.45
C ASP A 163 -13.98 -8.05 -6.53
N GLY A 164 -13.15 -7.91 -7.58
CA GLY A 164 -11.78 -8.44 -7.61
C GLY A 164 -10.82 -7.76 -6.61
N LEU A 165 -11.17 -6.60 -6.05
CA LEU A 165 -10.42 -5.99 -4.94
C LEU A 165 -10.76 -6.67 -3.61
N SER A 166 -9.80 -6.69 -2.67
CA SER A 166 -10.11 -7.14 -1.32
C SER A 166 -11.03 -6.17 -0.57
N ARG A 167 -11.72 -6.68 0.46
CA ARG A 167 -12.57 -5.87 1.34
C ARG A 167 -11.78 -4.86 2.18
N TYR A 168 -10.45 -4.88 2.15
CA TYR A 168 -9.61 -3.86 2.81
C TYR A 168 -9.99 -2.46 2.34
N GLY A 169 -10.17 -2.30 1.04
CA GLY A 169 -10.58 -1.04 0.40
C GLY A 169 -12.05 -0.70 0.57
N PHE A 170 -12.82 -1.52 1.30
CA PHE A 170 -14.26 -1.35 1.49
C PHE A 170 -14.66 -1.43 2.98
N PRO A 171 -14.05 -0.64 3.88
CA PRO A 171 -14.46 -0.61 5.28
C PRO A 171 -15.96 -0.28 5.37
N ASN A 172 -16.71 -1.13 6.08
CA ASN A 172 -18.18 -1.03 6.19
C ASN A 172 -18.90 -1.00 4.82
N GLY A 173 -18.32 -1.65 3.80
CA GLY A 173 -18.87 -1.72 2.45
C GLY A 173 -18.69 -0.46 1.61
N ARG A 174 -17.99 0.57 2.11
CA ARG A 174 -17.76 1.83 1.40
C ARG A 174 -16.34 1.88 0.85
N PHE A 175 -16.21 2.21 -0.43
CA PHE A 175 -14.90 2.37 -1.05
C PHE A 175 -14.11 3.47 -0.34
N GLU A 176 -12.95 3.11 0.19
CA GLU A 176 -11.99 4.01 0.82
C GLU A 176 -10.71 3.97 -0.02
N PRO A 177 -10.37 5.08 -0.72
CA PRO A 177 -9.28 5.08 -1.70
C PRO A 177 -7.92 4.71 -1.11
N GLY A 178 -7.52 5.26 0.03
CA GLY A 178 -6.18 5.03 0.59
C GLY A 178 -5.94 3.56 0.92
N MET A 179 -6.93 2.91 1.52
CA MET A 179 -6.95 1.49 1.84
C MET A 179 -6.92 0.66 0.56
N ALA A 180 -7.80 0.96 -0.42
CA ALA A 180 -7.84 0.24 -1.68
C ALA A 180 -6.51 0.33 -2.46
N LEU A 181 -5.89 1.52 -2.51
CA LEU A 181 -4.60 1.76 -3.14
C LEU A 181 -3.47 0.98 -2.44
N ALA A 182 -3.43 1.02 -1.11
CA ALA A 182 -2.40 0.33 -0.33
C ALA A 182 -2.51 -1.20 -0.42
N ASP A 183 -3.72 -1.75 -0.47
CA ASP A 183 -3.91 -3.20 -0.64
C ASP A 183 -3.63 -3.66 -2.07
N ALA A 184 -4.07 -2.91 -3.08
CA ALA A 184 -3.73 -3.15 -4.47
C ALA A 184 -2.20 -3.13 -4.69
N PHE A 185 -1.50 -2.24 -3.99
CA PHE A 185 -0.04 -2.20 -4.00
C PHE A 185 0.58 -3.51 -3.47
N VAL A 186 0.05 -4.05 -2.37
CA VAL A 186 0.51 -5.35 -1.84
C VAL A 186 0.24 -6.46 -2.83
N GLU A 187 -0.96 -6.52 -3.40
CA GLU A 187 -1.35 -7.59 -4.33
C GLU A 187 -0.38 -7.68 -5.52
N VAL A 188 -0.10 -6.54 -6.15
CA VAL A 188 0.82 -6.47 -7.29
C VAL A 188 2.26 -6.77 -6.88
N GLN A 189 2.71 -6.31 -5.71
CA GLN A 189 4.08 -6.58 -5.25
C GLN A 189 4.30 -8.03 -4.81
N MET A 190 3.27 -8.68 -4.32
CA MET A 190 3.36 -10.08 -3.87
C MET A 190 3.20 -11.05 -5.04
N ASN A 191 2.29 -10.78 -5.99
CA ASN A 191 1.95 -11.69 -7.09
C ASN A 191 1.67 -10.90 -8.39
N PRO A 192 2.69 -10.31 -9.04
CA PRO A 192 2.48 -9.40 -10.17
C PRO A 192 1.78 -10.07 -11.38
N ALA A 193 2.03 -11.37 -11.61
CA ALA A 193 1.42 -12.11 -12.72
C ALA A 193 -0.07 -12.39 -12.51
N ASP A 194 -0.50 -12.57 -11.25
CA ASP A 194 -1.85 -13.02 -10.89
C ASP A 194 -2.73 -11.91 -10.29
N ALA A 195 -2.17 -10.72 -10.06
CA ALA A 195 -2.91 -9.60 -9.47
C ALA A 195 -4.12 -9.22 -10.32
N GLY A 196 -5.28 -9.04 -9.70
CA GLY A 196 -6.53 -8.73 -10.39
C GLY A 196 -6.46 -7.43 -11.21
N ALA A 197 -7.28 -7.34 -12.26
CA ALA A 197 -7.34 -6.14 -13.11
C ALA A 197 -7.58 -4.84 -12.30
N PRO A 198 -8.52 -4.78 -11.35
CA PRO A 198 -8.70 -3.59 -10.52
C PRO A 198 -7.47 -3.21 -9.68
N ALA A 199 -6.77 -4.20 -9.12
CA ALA A 199 -5.59 -3.98 -8.30
C ALA A 199 -4.44 -3.41 -9.15
N ARG A 200 -4.24 -3.92 -10.37
CA ARG A 200 -3.25 -3.37 -11.31
C ARG A 200 -3.54 -1.91 -11.68
N VAL A 201 -4.81 -1.56 -11.87
CA VAL A 201 -5.22 -0.17 -12.16
C VAL A 201 -4.89 0.75 -10.98
N LEU A 202 -5.26 0.36 -9.77
CA LEU A 202 -5.01 1.16 -8.57
C LEU A 202 -3.51 1.26 -8.24
N HIS A 203 -2.75 0.18 -8.39
CA HIS A 203 -1.29 0.19 -8.24
C HIS A 203 -0.65 1.18 -9.22
N ARG A 204 -0.99 1.10 -10.51
CA ARG A 204 -0.45 2.01 -11.53
C ARG A 204 -0.81 3.46 -11.21
N LEU A 205 -2.06 3.73 -10.83
CA LEU A 205 -2.48 5.07 -10.42
C LEU A 205 -1.66 5.60 -9.22
N LEU A 206 -1.47 4.77 -8.19
CA LEU A 206 -0.69 5.12 -7.01
C LEU A 206 0.76 5.46 -7.38
N VAL A 207 1.40 4.60 -8.17
CA VAL A 207 2.79 4.76 -8.61
C VAL A 207 2.96 6.02 -9.45
N GLU A 208 2.08 6.27 -10.41
CA GLU A 208 2.12 7.45 -11.28
C GLU A 208 1.90 8.76 -10.51
N THR A 209 0.91 8.80 -9.62
CA THR A 209 0.61 10.00 -8.83
C THR A 209 1.74 10.31 -7.85
N ALA A 210 2.30 9.30 -7.20
CA ALA A 210 3.44 9.46 -6.31
C ALA A 210 4.71 9.91 -7.05
N ARG A 211 4.95 9.41 -8.26
CA ARG A 211 6.08 9.85 -9.10
C ARG A 211 5.95 11.32 -9.48
N ARG A 212 4.77 11.76 -9.94
CA ARG A 212 4.53 13.15 -10.36
C ARG A 212 4.65 14.18 -9.22
N HIS A 213 4.40 13.77 -7.98
CA HIS A 213 4.44 14.65 -6.81
C HIS A 213 5.71 14.45 -5.96
N SER A 214 6.70 13.69 -6.45
CA SER A 214 7.89 13.45 -5.65
C SER A 214 8.68 14.73 -5.43
N PRO A 215 9.00 15.08 -4.17
CA PRO A 215 9.90 16.19 -3.85
C PRO A 215 11.31 16.04 -4.44
N LYS A 216 11.73 14.81 -4.79
CA LYS A 216 13.08 14.54 -5.34
C LYS A 216 13.25 15.00 -6.79
N ASP A 217 12.17 15.05 -7.57
CA ASP A 217 12.22 15.58 -8.94
C ASP A 217 12.17 17.12 -8.96
N TYR A 218 11.63 17.76 -7.91
CA TYR A 218 11.59 19.22 -7.78
C TYR A 218 12.99 19.86 -7.61
N ILE A 219 13.98 19.12 -7.12
CA ILE A 219 15.37 19.61 -6.96
C ILE A 219 16.15 19.52 -8.28
N ARG A 220 15.75 18.66 -9.23
CA ARG A 220 16.47 18.49 -10.51
C ARG A 220 16.09 19.50 -11.59
N GLU A 221 14.96 20.20 -11.45
CA GLU A 221 14.52 21.23 -12.40
C GLU A 221 14.94 22.66 -12.01
N GLN A 222 15.78 22.82 -10.98
CA GLN A 222 16.27 24.12 -10.51
C GLN A 222 17.81 24.25 -10.54
N VAL A 223 18.53 23.38 -11.26
CA VAL A 223 19.99 23.47 -11.45
C VAL A 223 20.32 23.51 -12.94
#